data_AF-B2A869-F1
#
_entry.id   AF-B2A869-F1
#
_cell.length_a   1.000
_cell.length_b   1.000
_cell.length_c   1.000
_cell.angle_alpha   90.00
_cell.angle_beta   90.00
_cell.angle_gamma   90.00
#
_symmetry.space_group_name_H-M   'P 1'
#
loop_
_entity.id
_entity.type
_entity.pdbx_description
1 polymer ?
#
loop_
_entity_poly.entity_id
_entity_poly.type
_entity_poly.pdbx_seq_one_letter_code
_entity_poly.pdbx_strand_id
1 'polypeptide(L)'
;MTENKLSRLFELLLLIIFWTAMVLSGLHILSDSFTQAIGYKGCWFYLNTGLKGPTCGGTRAAQALLQLDIISSVQYNALLLPGGPLLLYFGVKGSWLFIKGKSILELDIRPAKLMLAVVVVTFYSVLRNLFI
;
A
#
# COMPACT_ATOMS: atom_id res chain seq x y z
N MET A 1 -35.31 -4.58 3.24
CA MET A 1 -34.50 -5.25 2.19
C MET A 1 -33.48 -4.32 1.52
N THR A 2 -33.66 -3.00 1.56
CA THR A 2 -32.76 -1.99 0.96
C THR A 2 -31.43 -1.80 1.70
N GLU A 3 -31.40 -1.90 3.03
CA GLU A 3 -30.16 -1.71 3.81
C GLU A 3 -29.06 -2.72 3.44
N ASN A 4 -29.41 -4.00 3.25
CA ASN A 4 -28.45 -5.03 2.87
C ASN A 4 -27.90 -4.85 1.45
N LYS A 5 -28.67 -4.25 0.54
CA LYS A 5 -28.21 -4.03 -0.84
C LYS A 5 -27.27 -2.82 -0.92
N LEU A 6 -27.56 -1.78 -0.15
CA LEU A 6 -26.72 -0.59 -0.07
C LEU A 6 -25.36 -0.88 0.60
N SER A 7 -25.35 -1.65 1.70
CA SER A 7 -24.10 -2.06 2.36
C SER A 7 -23.22 -2.90 1.42
N ARG A 8 -23.80 -3.88 0.71
CA ARG A 8 -23.06 -4.70 -0.25
C ARG A 8 -22.53 -3.90 -1.44
N LEU A 9 -23.28 -2.92 -1.94
CA LEU A 9 -22.77 -2.00 -2.98
C LEU A 9 -21.58 -1.19 -2.48
N PHE A 10 -21.65 -0.69 -1.25
CA PHE A 10 -20.55 0.04 -0.63
C PHE A 10 -19.31 -0.85 -0.45
N GLU A 11 -19.46 -2.07 0.06
CA GLU A 11 -18.36 -3.04 0.19
C GLU A 11 -17.73 -3.38 -1.16
N LEU A 12 -18.56 -3.57 -2.19
CA LEU A 12 -18.08 -3.82 -3.55
C LEU A 12 -17.27 -2.63 -4.09
N LEU A 13 -17.75 -1.40 -3.90
CA LEU A 13 -17.04 -0.19 -4.31
C LEU A 13 -15.70 -0.07 -3.59
N LEU A 14 -15.65 -0.34 -2.29
CA LEU A 14 -14.39 -0.34 -1.52
C LEU A 14 -13.39 -1.37 -2.06
N LEU A 15 -13.85 -2.59 -2.35
CA LEU A 15 -13.00 -3.63 -2.93
C LEU A 15 -12.50 -3.24 -4.33
N ILE A 16 -13.36 -2.68 -5.18
CA ILE A 16 -12.97 -2.20 -6.51
C ILE A 16 -11.90 -1.11 -6.38
N ILE A 17 -12.15 -0.09 -5.56
CA ILE A 17 -11.20 1.01 -5.33
C ILE A 17 -9.86 0.46 -4.82
N PHE A 18 -9.90 -0.46 -3.84
CA PHE A 18 -8.70 -1.09 -3.28
C PHE A 18 -7.89 -1.83 -4.35
N TRP A 19 -8.51 -2.74 -5.10
CA TRP A 19 -7.81 -3.54 -6.11
C TRP A 19 -7.35 -2.68 -7.29
N THR A 20 -8.14 -1.70 -7.74
CA THR A 20 -7.73 -0.75 -8.79
C THR A 20 -6.52 0.05 -8.33
N ALA A 21 -6.52 0.60 -7.12
CA ALA A 21 -5.36 1.30 -6.57
C ALA A 21 -4.13 0.39 -6.48
N MET A 22 -4.32 -0.86 -6.06
CA MET A 22 -3.24 -1.84 -5.96
C MET A 22 -2.64 -2.16 -7.34
N VAL A 23 -3.47 -2.41 -8.36
CA VAL A 23 -3.02 -2.66 -9.74
C VAL A 23 -2.30 -1.44 -10.32
N LEU A 24 -2.87 -0.24 -10.19
CA LEU A 24 -2.23 0.98 -10.67
C LEU A 24 -0.87 1.23 -10.00
N SER A 25 -0.78 0.98 -8.68
CA SER A 25 0.50 1.10 -7.96
C SER A 25 1.53 0.08 -8.44
N GLY A 26 1.12 -1.17 -8.69
CA GLY A 26 1.98 -2.21 -9.24
C GLY A 26 2.46 -1.87 -10.65
N LEU A 27 1.56 -1.39 -11.52
CA LEU A 27 1.92 -0.95 -12.87
C LEU A 27 2.91 0.21 -12.85
N HIS A 28 2.72 1.18 -11.96
CA HIS A 28 3.65 2.30 -11.79
C HIS A 28 5.03 1.83 -11.30
N ILE A 29 5.08 0.88 -10.37
CA ILE A 29 6.33 0.28 -9.88
C ILE A 29 7.07 -0.43 -11.02
N LEU A 30 6.33 -1.19 -11.84
CA LEU A 30 6.88 -1.93 -12.99
C LEU A 30 7.35 -0.97 -14.10
N SER A 31 6.58 0.07 -14.41
CA SER A 31 6.98 1.08 -15.40
C SER A 31 8.21 1.88 -14.94
N ASP A 32 8.29 2.21 -13.66
CA ASP A 32 9.47 2.87 -13.08
C ASP A 32 10.70 1.95 -13.09
N SER A 33 10.50 0.64 -12.89
CA SER A 33 11.58 -0.35 -12.97
C SER A 33 12.08 -0.49 -14.40
N PHE A 34 11.16 -0.51 -15.37
CA PHE A 34 11.48 -0.55 -16.80
C PHE A 34 12.22 0.72 -17.24
N THR A 35 11.77 1.90 -16.82
CA THR A 35 12.43 3.18 -17.13
C THR A 35 13.82 3.29 -16.50
N GLN A 36 14.02 2.79 -15.27
CA GLN A 36 15.35 2.70 -14.67
C GLN A 36 16.27 1.74 -15.43
N ALA A 37 15.75 0.60 -15.91
CA ALA A 37 16.52 -0.38 -16.69
C ALA A 37 17.04 0.18 -18.01
N ILE A 38 16.30 1.11 -18.64
CA ILE A 38 16.72 1.82 -19.86
C ILE A 38 17.50 3.12 -19.59
N GLY A 39 17.90 3.39 -18.34
CA GLY A 39 18.77 4.51 -17.97
C GLY A 39 18.06 5.80 -17.53
N TYR A 40 16.73 5.82 -17.46
CA TYR A 40 15.96 6.97 -16.97
C TYR A 40 15.83 6.91 -15.45
N LYS A 41 16.61 7.72 -14.73
CA LYS A 41 16.68 7.72 -13.24
C LYS A 41 15.77 8.77 -12.57
N GLY A 42 14.94 9.47 -13.33
CA GLY A 42 14.28 10.68 -12.87
C GLY A 42 12.85 10.48 -12.40
N CYS A 43 12.62 10.38 -11.09
CA CYS A 43 11.29 10.64 -10.54
C CYS A 43 10.92 12.09 -10.92
N TRP A 44 9.88 12.28 -11.76
CA TRP A 44 9.47 13.60 -12.27
C TRP A 44 9.26 14.63 -11.15
N PHE A 45 8.77 14.17 -10.01
CA PHE A 45 8.63 14.96 -8.79
C PHE A 45 9.98 15.40 -8.21
N TYR A 46 10.95 14.49 -8.05
CA TYR A 46 12.29 14.83 -7.59
C TYR A 46 13.03 15.72 -8.60
N LEU A 47 12.86 15.47 -9.89
CA LEU A 47 13.45 16.28 -10.96
C LEU A 47 12.94 17.74 -10.93
N ASN A 48 11.66 17.95 -10.64
CA ASN A 48 11.09 19.30 -10.61
C ASN A 48 11.20 20.00 -9.26
N THR A 49 11.22 19.25 -8.15
CA THR A 49 11.15 19.86 -6.80
C THR A 49 12.44 19.71 -6.00
N GLY A 50 13.37 18.84 -6.41
CA GLY A 50 14.53 18.45 -5.61
C GLY A 50 14.20 17.69 -4.33
N LEU A 51 12.91 17.52 -4.01
CA LEU A 51 12.43 16.87 -2.81
C LEU A 51 12.12 15.39 -3.10
N LYS A 52 12.55 14.50 -2.20
CA LYS A 52 12.07 13.11 -2.20
C LYS A 52 10.61 13.15 -1.78
N GLY A 53 9.69 12.94 -2.72
CA GLY A 53 8.26 12.97 -2.42
C GLY A 53 7.85 11.91 -1.39
N PRO A 54 6.79 12.16 -0.60
CA PRO A 54 6.35 11.26 0.48
C PRO A 54 5.95 9.86 -0.05
N THR A 55 5.52 9.78 -1.31
CA THR A 55 5.15 8.54 -2.00
C THR A 55 6.35 7.76 -2.55
N CYS A 56 7.50 8.40 -2.79
CA CYS A 56 8.64 7.79 -3.48
C CYS A 56 9.31 6.68 -2.66
N GLY A 57 9.26 6.76 -1.33
CA GLY A 57 9.89 5.79 -0.44
C GLY A 57 9.22 4.41 -0.44
N GLY A 58 7.89 4.38 -0.52
CA GLY A 58 7.13 3.11 -0.65
C GLY A 58 7.40 2.45 -2.00
N THR A 59 7.40 3.23 -3.08
CA THR A 59 7.68 2.73 -4.44
C THR A 59 9.09 2.16 -4.55
N ARG A 60 10.12 2.86 -4.03
CA ARG A 60 11.50 2.36 -4.04
C ARG A 60 11.70 1.14 -3.15
N ALA A 61 11.04 1.11 -2.00
CA ALA A 61 11.07 -0.07 -1.13
C ALA A 61 10.44 -1.28 -1.83
N ALA A 62 9.34 -1.08 -2.56
CA ALA A 62 8.68 -2.13 -3.32
C ALA A 62 9.56 -2.60 -4.48
N GLN A 63 10.22 -1.69 -5.19
CA GLN A 63 11.18 -2.03 -6.24
C GLN A 63 12.36 -2.84 -5.72
N ALA A 64 12.97 -2.41 -4.62
CA ALA A 64 14.06 -3.15 -3.99
C ALA A 64 13.59 -4.54 -3.54
N LEU A 65 12.36 -4.65 -2.99
CA LEU A 65 11.79 -5.93 -2.60
C LEU A 65 11.54 -6.87 -3.80
N LEU A 66 11.07 -6.33 -4.94
CA LEU A 66 10.90 -7.08 -6.19
C LEU A 66 12.24 -7.59 -6.75
N GLN A 67 13.34 -6.89 -6.47
CA GLN A 67 14.71 -7.30 -6.82
C GLN A 67 15.35 -8.22 -5.76
N LEU A 68 14.59 -8.63 -4.73
CA LEU A 68 15.07 -9.40 -3.57
C LEU A 68 16.14 -8.67 -2.73
N ASP A 69 16.28 -7.35 -2.89
CA ASP A 69 17.15 -6.51 -2.06
C ASP A 69 16.39 -6.01 -0.82
N ILE A 70 16.37 -6.88 0.20
CA ILE A 70 15.69 -6.63 1.47
C ILE A 70 16.33 -5.45 2.22
N ILE A 71 17.65 -5.31 2.14
CA ILE A 71 18.39 -4.27 2.88
C ILE A 71 18.01 -2.89 2.36
N SER A 72 18.10 -2.69 1.05
CA SER A 72 17.68 -1.43 0.42
C SER A 72 16.19 -1.19 0.63
N SER A 73 15.36 -2.24 0.57
CA SER A 73 13.91 -2.12 0.82
C SER A 73 13.61 -1.56 2.21
N VAL A 74 14.28 -2.05 3.25
CA VAL A 74 14.13 -1.56 4.63
C VAL A 74 14.63 -0.13 4.78
N GLN A 75 15.74 0.21 4.15
CA GLN A 75 16.27 1.59 4.14
C GLN A 75 15.29 2.55 3.45
N TYR A 76 14.61 2.10 2.40
CA TYR A 76 13.61 2.89 1.71
C TYR A 76 12.27 2.95 2.44
N ASN A 77 11.77 1.88 3.04
CA ASN A 77 10.56 1.87 3.87
C ASN A 77 10.45 0.54 4.62
N ALA A 78 10.92 0.50 5.87
CA ALA A 78 10.86 -0.68 6.73
C ALA A 78 9.42 -1.18 6.96
N LEU A 79 8.43 -0.28 6.91
CA LEU A 79 7.03 -0.61 7.11
C LEU A 79 6.40 -1.37 5.94
N LEU A 80 7.00 -1.32 4.76
CA LEU A 80 6.49 -2.04 3.59
C LEU A 80 6.59 -3.56 3.78
N LEU A 81 7.66 -4.04 4.43
CA LEU A 81 7.89 -5.48 4.64
C LEU A 81 6.76 -6.16 5.45
N PRO A 82 6.35 -5.64 6.62
CA PRO A 82 5.19 -6.19 7.33
C PRO A 82 3.86 -5.66 6.77
N GLY A 83 3.81 -4.38 6.36
CA GLY A 83 2.58 -3.72 5.94
C GLY A 83 2.03 -4.20 4.61
N GLY A 84 2.90 -4.48 3.63
CA GLY A 84 2.50 -4.96 2.30
C GLY A 84 1.78 -6.32 2.36
N PRO A 85 2.37 -7.36 2.96
CA PRO A 85 1.72 -8.65 3.15
C PRO A 85 0.43 -8.58 3.98
N LEU A 86 0.39 -7.72 5.02
CA LEU A 86 -0.82 -7.51 5.82
C LEU A 86 -1.94 -6.88 4.99
N LEU A 87 -1.63 -5.85 4.20
CA LEU A 87 -2.58 -5.21 3.29
C LEU A 87 -3.14 -6.21 2.27
N LEU A 88 -2.26 -7.01 1.64
CA LEU A 88 -2.66 -8.07 0.71
C LEU A 88 -3.55 -9.11 1.39
N TYR A 89 -3.16 -9.58 2.58
CA TYR A 89 -3.94 -10.55 3.35
C TYR A 89 -5.35 -10.05 3.64
N PHE A 90 -5.49 -8.81 4.11
CA PHE A 90 -6.80 -8.23 4.41
C PHE A 90 -7.63 -7.98 3.15
N GLY A 91 -7.02 -7.55 2.05
CA GLY A 91 -7.68 -7.40 0.76
C GLY A 91 -8.23 -8.73 0.22
N VAL A 92 -7.43 -9.79 0.27
CA VAL A 92 -7.84 -11.14 -0.14
C VAL A 92 -8.92 -11.70 0.79
N LYS A 93 -8.74 -11.58 2.11
CA LYS A 93 -9.72 -12.05 3.09
C LYS A 93 -11.05 -11.30 2.97
N GLY A 94 -11.02 -9.98 2.80
CA GLY A 94 -12.22 -9.17 2.56
C GLY A 94 -12.94 -9.59 1.27
N SER A 95 -12.19 -9.79 0.19
CA SER A 95 -12.74 -10.28 -1.08
C SER A 95 -13.38 -11.66 -0.93
N TRP A 96 -12.74 -12.57 -0.18
CA TRP A 96 -13.26 -13.90 0.10
C TRP A 96 -14.56 -13.87 0.94
N LEU A 97 -14.62 -13.00 1.95
CA LEU A 97 -15.82 -12.80 2.76
C LEU A 97 -16.98 -12.26 1.92
N PHE A 98 -16.71 -11.27 1.08
CA PHE A 98 -17.69 -10.70 0.16
C PHE A 98 -18.27 -11.75 -0.80
N ILE A 99 -17.42 -12.60 -1.39
CA ILE A 99 -17.84 -13.72 -2.27
C ILE A 99 -18.70 -14.73 -1.50
N LYS A 100 -18.38 -15.02 -0.24
CA LYS A 100 -19.19 -15.88 0.64
C LYS A 100 -20.48 -15.21 1.13
N GLY A 101 -20.75 -13.98 0.72
CA GLY A 101 -21.92 -13.22 1.15
C GLY A 101 -21.87 -12.78 2.62
N LYS A 102 -20.69 -12.77 3.22
CA LYS A 102 -20.45 -12.20 4.55
C LYS A 102 -20.03 -10.76 4.40
N SER A 103 -20.32 -9.93 5.40
CA SER A 103 -19.87 -8.54 5.38
C SER A 103 -18.36 -8.48 5.58
N ILE A 104 -17.68 -7.60 4.83
CA ILE A 104 -16.26 -7.33 5.09
C ILE A 104 -16.03 -6.72 6.48
N LEU A 105 -17.05 -6.12 7.11
CA LEU A 105 -16.96 -5.61 8.49
C LEU A 105 -16.87 -6.74 9.53
N GLU A 106 -17.15 -8.00 9.18
CA GLU A 106 -16.90 -9.16 10.05
C GLU A 106 -15.40 -9.50 10.16
N LEU A 107 -14.52 -8.75 9.49
CA LEU A 107 -13.10 -8.78 9.77
C LEU A 107 -12.86 -8.39 11.24
N ASP A 108 -12.68 -9.40 12.09
CA ASP A 108 -12.28 -9.23 13.49
C ASP A 108 -10.87 -8.64 13.59
N ILE A 109 -10.80 -7.33 13.39
CA ILE A 109 -9.62 -6.52 13.63
C ILE A 109 -9.90 -5.77 14.92
N ARG A 110 -9.29 -6.23 16.02
CA ARG A 110 -9.38 -5.54 17.29
C ARG A 110 -8.99 -4.06 17.11
N PRO A 111 -9.82 -3.09 17.54
CA PRO A 111 -9.56 -1.67 17.31
C PRO A 111 -8.22 -1.22 17.90
N ALA A 112 -7.79 -1.83 19.00
CA ALA A 112 -6.46 -1.59 19.58
C ALA A 112 -5.30 -1.96 18.63
N LYS A 113 -5.42 -3.04 17.85
CA LYS A 113 -4.40 -3.43 16.86
C LYS A 113 -4.39 -2.47 15.66
N LEU A 114 -5.56 -2.03 15.23
CA LEU A 114 -5.69 -1.07 14.14
C LEU A 114 -5.13 0.30 14.55
N MET A 115 -5.44 0.76 15.76
CA MET A 115 -4.91 2.00 16.32
C MET A 115 -3.39 1.92 16.52
N LEU A 116 -2.87 0.80 17.03
CA LEU A 116 -1.43 0.57 17.12
C LEU A 116 -0.76 0.62 15.74
N ALA A 117 -1.35 -0.02 14.73
CA ALA A 117 -0.83 0.02 13.37
C ALA A 117 -0.81 1.46 12.81
N VAL A 118 -1.89 2.21 12.98
CA VAL A 118 -1.96 3.63 12.56
C VAL A 118 -0.90 4.46 13.28
N VAL A 119 -0.78 4.32 14.61
CA VAL A 119 0.22 5.04 15.39
C VAL A 119 1.63 4.70 14.91
N VAL A 120 1.95 3.43 14.72
CA VAL A 120 3.27 2.99 14.23
C VAL A 120 3.55 3.52 12.82
N VAL A 121 2.57 3.43 11.91
CA VAL A 121 2.69 3.96 10.54
C VAL A 121 2.92 5.46 10.55
N THR A 122 2.11 6.22 11.30
CA THR A 122 2.19 7.67 11.38
C THR A 122 3.49 8.11 12.05
N PHE A 123 3.85 7.50 13.18
CA PHE A 123 5.07 7.85 13.92
C PHE A 123 6.32 7.54 13.10
N TYR A 124 6.38 6.37 12.46
CA TYR A 124 7.49 6.05 11.55
C TYR A 124 7.54 6.98 10.34
N SER A 125 6.39 7.32 9.75
CA SER A 125 6.33 8.25 8.61
C SER A 125 6.80 9.65 9.00
N VAL A 126 6.43 10.14 10.18
CA VAL A 126 6.87 11.43 10.72
C VAL A 126 8.35 11.42 11.06
N LEU A 127 8.83 10.42 11.81
CA LEU A 127 10.25 10.28 12.14
C LEU A 127 11.10 10.21 10.88
N ARG A 128 10.70 9.38 9.91
CA ARG A 128 11.43 9.27 8.64
C ARG A 128 11.48 10.58 7.86
N ASN A 129 10.43 11.40 7.93
CA ASN A 129 10.38 12.68 7.22
C ASN A 129 11.10 13.82 7.97
N LEU A 130 11.40 13.66 9.26
CA LEU A 130 12.16 14.62 10.06
C LEU A 130 13.68 14.36 10.08
N PHE A 131 14.10 13.12 9.80
CA PHE A 131 15.50 12.70 9.78
C PHE A 131 16.07 12.47 8.35
N ILE A 132 15.38 12.95 7.31
CA ILE A 132 15.80 12.91 5.89
C ILE A 132 15.91 14.31 5.30
#